data_AF-A0A9D6EV84-F1
#
_entry.id   AF-A0A9D6EV84-F1
#
_cell.length_a   1.000
_cell.length_b   1.000
_cell.length_c   1.000
_cell.angle_alpha   90.00
_cell.angle_beta   90.00
_cell.angle_gamma   90.00
#
_symmetry.space_group_name_H-M   'P 1'
#
loop_
_entity.id
_entity.type
_entity.pdbx_description
1 polymer ?
#
loop_
_entity_poly.entity_id
_entity_poly.type
_entity_poly.pdbx_seq_one_letter_code
_entity_poly.pdbx_strand_id
1 'polypeptide(L)'
;MAELSDQDPASARSRLLDLLRSHEWKISERALKEGKIALRWLQRREPTEVEMVDYIIAVLTTNIVLRCAPQGNPPGSTGIAWQMTDSKNVFIKLRIAGGFGDESSEEYAYIQSIHESIHPA
;
A
#
# COMPACT_ATOMS: atom_id res chain seq x y z
N MET A 1 -13.06 21.98 -5.66
CA MET A 1 -12.43 22.03 -4.33
C MET A 1 -12.06 20.59 -4.00
N ALA A 2 -10.79 20.21 -4.16
CA ALA A 2 -10.35 18.86 -3.82
C ALA A 2 -10.22 18.78 -2.29
N GLU A 3 -10.90 17.82 -1.70
CA GLU A 3 -11.18 17.74 -0.27
C GLU A 3 -9.90 17.45 0.52
N LEU A 4 -9.71 18.21 1.60
CA LEU A 4 -8.67 17.99 2.62
C LEU A 4 -8.77 16.59 3.31
N SER A 5 -9.81 15.81 2.98
CA SER A 5 -10.09 14.45 3.43
C SER A 5 -9.09 13.42 2.90
N ASP A 6 -8.64 13.55 1.65
CA ASP A 6 -7.80 12.53 0.98
C ASP A 6 -6.35 12.49 1.47
N GLN A 7 -5.99 13.38 2.40
CA GLN A 7 -4.66 13.46 3.00
C GLN A 7 -4.66 13.14 4.50
N ASP A 8 -5.78 12.69 5.07
CA ASP A 8 -5.82 12.20 6.44
C ASP A 8 -5.31 10.74 6.54
N PRO A 9 -4.19 10.48 7.25
CA PRO A 9 -3.65 9.14 7.40
C PRO A 9 -4.61 8.14 8.07
N ALA A 10 -5.50 8.59 8.95
CA ALA A 10 -6.45 7.72 9.63
C ALA A 10 -7.56 7.25 8.67
N SER A 11 -8.15 8.17 7.92
CA SER A 11 -9.13 7.89 6.87
C SER A 11 -8.56 6.98 5.79
N ALA A 12 -7.34 7.28 5.31
CA ALA A 12 -6.65 6.47 4.33
C ALA A 12 -6.35 5.05 4.83
N ARG A 13 -5.93 4.90 6.10
CA ARG A 13 -5.73 3.58 6.71
C ARG A 13 -7.01 2.77 6.75
N SER A 14 -8.13 3.37 7.18
CA SER A 14 -9.42 2.70 7.23
C SER A 14 -9.82 2.21 5.83
N ARG A 15 -9.74 3.10 4.83
CA ARG A 15 -10.12 2.75 3.45
C ARG A 15 -9.24 1.66 2.85
N LEU A 16 -7.91 1.74 3.07
CA LEU A 16 -6.97 0.71 2.61
C LEU A 16 -7.26 -0.65 3.28
N LEU A 17 -7.57 -0.68 4.58
CA LEU A 17 -7.93 -1.90 5.27
C LEU A 17 -9.22 -2.52 4.70
N ASP A 18 -10.23 -1.70 4.42
CA ASP A 18 -11.50 -2.17 3.86
C ASP A 18 -11.31 -2.80 2.48
N LEU A 19 -10.55 -2.14 1.60
CA LEU A 19 -10.25 -2.63 0.26
C LEU A 19 -9.43 -3.93 0.30
N LEU A 20 -8.36 -3.97 1.11
CA LEU A 20 -7.51 -5.16 1.22
C LEU A 20 -8.28 -6.37 1.78
N ARG A 21 -9.15 -6.16 2.78
CA ARG A 21 -9.98 -7.22 3.37
C ARG A 21 -11.12 -7.68 2.46
N SER A 22 -11.60 -6.81 1.57
CA SER A 22 -12.65 -7.14 0.60
C SER A 22 -12.11 -7.80 -0.67
N HIS A 23 -10.81 -8.11 -0.71
CA HIS A 23 -10.11 -8.62 -1.91
C HIS A 23 -10.08 -7.64 -3.10
N GLU A 24 -10.35 -6.36 -2.86
CA GLU A 24 -10.27 -5.29 -3.85
C GLU A 24 -8.86 -4.73 -3.91
N TRP A 25 -7.92 -5.50 -4.44
CA TRP A 25 -6.53 -5.09 -4.52
C TRP A 25 -5.81 -5.61 -5.76
N LYS A 26 -4.75 -4.90 -6.14
CA LYS A 26 -3.84 -5.28 -7.21
C LYS A 26 -2.40 -5.04 -6.77
N ILE A 27 -1.51 -5.95 -7.14
CA ILE A 27 -0.07 -5.82 -6.89
C ILE A 27 0.66 -5.49 -8.18
N SER A 28 1.56 -4.51 -8.14
CA SER A 28 2.46 -4.27 -9.27
C SER A 28 3.44 -5.43 -9.41
N GLU A 29 3.87 -5.75 -10.65
CA GLU A 29 4.85 -6.81 -10.90
C GLU A 29 6.14 -6.62 -10.09
N ARG A 30 6.58 -5.37 -9.94
CA ARG A 30 7.74 -5.02 -9.13
C ARG A 30 7.51 -5.34 -7.65
N ALA A 31 6.40 -4.88 -7.07
CA ALA A 31 6.07 -5.17 -5.68
C ALA A 31 5.90 -6.67 -5.43
N LEU A 32 5.37 -7.41 -6.39
CA LEU A 32 5.25 -8.87 -6.32
C LEU A 32 6.63 -9.51 -6.25
N LYS A 33 7.53 -9.17 -7.18
CA LYS A 33 8.88 -9.73 -7.24
C LYS A 33 9.72 -9.36 -6.01
N GLU A 34 9.76 -8.09 -5.65
CA GLU A 34 10.56 -7.61 -4.51
C GLU A 34 9.96 -8.06 -3.18
N GLY A 35 8.64 -8.07 -3.05
CA GLY A 35 7.96 -8.49 -1.83
C GLY A 35 8.13 -9.97 -1.53
N LYS A 36 8.16 -10.83 -2.55
CA LYS A 36 8.50 -12.26 -2.40
C LYS A 36 9.88 -12.47 -1.78
N ILE A 37 10.85 -11.61 -2.13
CA ILE A 37 12.19 -11.65 -1.56
C ILE A 37 12.17 -11.10 -0.13
N ALA A 38 11.60 -9.91 0.06
CA ALA A 38 11.58 -9.20 1.34
C ALA A 38 10.81 -9.95 2.44
N LEU A 39 9.80 -10.74 2.07
CA LEU A 39 8.92 -11.44 3.00
C LEU A 39 9.19 -12.95 3.10
N ARG A 40 10.26 -13.45 2.45
CA ARG A 40 10.62 -14.88 2.46
C ARG A 40 10.83 -15.45 3.88
N TRP A 41 11.22 -14.61 4.82
CA TRP A 41 11.46 -15.00 6.21
C TRP A 41 10.17 -15.35 6.96
N LEU A 42 8.98 -14.92 6.50
CA LEU A 42 7.70 -15.19 7.18
C LEU A 42 7.44 -16.68 7.38
N GLN A 43 7.71 -17.50 6.36
CA GLN A 43 7.45 -18.94 6.38
C GLN A 43 8.64 -19.77 5.90
N ARG A 44 9.82 -19.16 5.76
CA ARG A 44 11.02 -19.79 5.17
C ARG A 44 10.77 -20.37 3.76
N ARG A 45 9.81 -19.78 3.03
CA ARG A 45 9.48 -20.08 1.64
C ARG A 45 9.04 -18.81 0.92
N GLU A 46 8.88 -18.89 -0.39
CA GLU A 46 8.29 -17.80 -1.17
C GLU A 46 6.82 -17.59 -0.71
N PRO A 47 6.43 -16.36 -0.32
CA PRO A 47 5.07 -16.06 0.08
C PRO A 47 4.15 -15.98 -1.14
N THR A 48 2.88 -16.33 -0.95
CA THR A 48 1.83 -16.11 -1.96
C THR A 48 1.39 -14.65 -1.96
N GLU A 49 0.69 -14.21 -2.99
CA GLU A 49 0.14 -12.84 -3.05
C GLU A 49 -0.78 -12.55 -1.87
N VAL A 50 -1.61 -13.51 -1.49
CA VAL A 50 -2.51 -13.41 -0.33
C VAL A 50 -1.71 -13.23 0.96
N GLU A 51 -0.63 -13.98 1.15
CA GLU A 51 0.22 -13.84 2.35
C GLU A 51 0.94 -12.50 2.42
N MET A 52 1.33 -11.95 1.26
CA MET A 52 1.89 -10.61 1.18
C MET A 52 0.85 -9.54 1.54
N VAL A 53 -0.40 -9.71 1.12
CA VAL A 53 -1.52 -8.83 1.47
C VAL A 53 -1.88 -8.95 2.96
N ASP A 54 -1.94 -10.16 3.50
CA ASP A 54 -2.17 -10.40 4.93
C ASP A 54 -1.10 -9.73 5.79
N TYR A 55 0.15 -9.76 5.34
CA TYR A 55 1.23 -9.02 5.98
C TYR A 55 0.99 -7.51 5.97
N ILE A 56 0.58 -6.94 4.82
CA ILE A 56 0.25 -5.50 4.72
C ILE A 56 -0.91 -5.15 5.66
N ILE A 57 -1.96 -5.96 5.71
CA ILE A 57 -3.09 -5.77 6.63
C ILE A 57 -2.60 -5.78 8.08
N ALA A 58 -1.75 -6.73 8.45
CA ALA A 58 -1.17 -6.82 9.78
C ALA A 58 -0.32 -5.59 10.12
N VAL A 59 0.44 -5.04 9.18
CA VAL A 59 1.20 -3.80 9.37
C VAL A 59 0.26 -2.60 9.52
N LEU A 60 -0.79 -2.50 8.70
CA LEU A 60 -1.78 -1.41 8.76
C LEU A 60 -2.64 -1.45 10.03
N THR A 61 -2.80 -2.58 10.70
CA THR A 61 -3.50 -2.63 11.99
C THR A 61 -2.62 -2.21 13.17
N THR A 62 -1.30 -2.06 12.97
CA THR A 62 -0.40 -1.51 13.98
C THR A 62 -0.43 0.02 14.02
N ASN A 63 0.14 0.61 15.07
CA ASN A 63 0.26 2.07 15.21
C ASN A 63 1.42 2.69 14.40
N ILE A 64 1.85 2.02 13.32
CA ILE A 64 2.90 2.54 12.43
C ILE A 64 2.48 3.85 11.78
N VAL A 65 3.40 4.79 11.58
CA VAL A 65 3.08 6.06 10.90
C VAL A 65 2.87 5.81 9.40
N LEU A 66 1.68 6.13 8.91
CA LEU A 66 1.36 6.15 7.49
C LEU A 66 1.65 7.55 6.93
N ARG A 67 2.62 7.65 6.01
CA ARG A 67 3.06 8.93 5.44
C ARG A 67 2.47 9.12 4.05
N CYS A 68 1.94 10.31 3.79
CA CYS A 68 1.52 10.71 2.45
C CYS A 68 2.74 10.99 1.57
N ALA A 69 2.71 10.51 0.32
CA ALA A 69 3.73 10.73 -0.69
C ALA A 69 3.05 11.11 -2.03
N PRO A 70 3.24 12.34 -2.53
CA PRO A 70 2.65 12.75 -3.80
C PRO A 70 3.18 11.89 -4.96
N GLN A 71 2.36 11.68 -5.99
CA GLN A 71 2.70 10.88 -7.17
C GLN A 71 2.66 11.70 -8.46
N GLY A 72 3.49 11.32 -9.42
CA GLY A 72 3.54 11.96 -10.74
C GLY A 72 4.60 13.04 -10.87
N ASN A 73 4.78 13.52 -12.10
CA ASN A 73 5.60 14.69 -12.42
C ASN A 73 4.72 15.69 -13.21
N PRO A 74 4.34 16.84 -12.63
CA PRO A 74 4.71 17.32 -11.29
C PRO A 74 4.09 16.49 -10.15
N PRO A 75 4.66 16.53 -8.93
CA PRO A 75 4.10 15.84 -7.77
C PRO A 75 2.61 16.16 -7.55
N GLY A 76 1.79 15.13 -7.40
CA GLY A 76 0.32 15.21 -7.30
C GLY A 76 -0.41 14.99 -8.62
N SER A 77 0.27 14.98 -9.78
CA SER A 77 -0.37 14.82 -11.08
C SER A 77 -0.99 13.45 -11.32
N THR A 78 -0.58 12.42 -10.57
CA THR A 78 -1.15 11.07 -10.64
C THR A 78 -1.75 10.59 -9.32
N GLY A 79 -2.04 11.55 -8.42
CA GLY A 79 -2.69 11.32 -7.14
C GLY A 79 -1.74 11.18 -5.96
N ILE A 80 -2.24 10.52 -4.90
CA ILE A 80 -1.57 10.36 -3.62
C ILE A 80 -1.21 8.88 -3.41
N ALA A 81 0.00 8.62 -2.94
CA ALA A 81 0.40 7.33 -2.39
C ALA A 81 0.62 7.44 -0.88
N TRP A 82 0.55 6.30 -0.23
CA TRP A 82 0.74 6.12 1.20
C TRP A 82 1.90 5.15 1.41
N GLN A 83 2.82 5.52 2.30
CA GLN A 83 4.00 4.72 2.57
C GLN A 83 4.24 4.52 4.06
N MET A 84 4.81 3.37 4.39
CA MET A 84 5.16 2.97 5.75
C MET A 84 6.39 2.05 5.75
N THR A 85 7.09 1.98 6.87
CA THR A 85 8.24 1.07 7.07
C THR A 85 8.11 0.41 8.44
N ASP A 86 7.94 -0.91 8.45
CA ASP A 86 7.68 -1.65 9.69
C ASP A 86 8.95 -1.89 10.53
N SER A 87 8.76 -2.43 11.74
CA SER A 87 9.85 -2.76 12.67
C SER A 87 10.83 -3.82 12.12
N LYS A 88 10.48 -4.49 11.02
CA LYS A 88 11.33 -5.48 10.34
C LYS A 88 12.02 -4.85 9.12
N ASN A 89 12.02 -3.52 9.04
CA ASN A 89 12.53 -2.73 7.94
C ASN A 89 11.88 -3.09 6.60
N VAL A 90 10.61 -3.48 6.56
CA VAL A 90 9.89 -3.67 5.29
C VAL A 90 9.20 -2.37 4.91
N PHE A 91 9.64 -1.76 3.80
CA PHE A 91 9.00 -0.62 3.19
C PHE A 91 7.82 -1.08 2.33
N ILE A 92 6.67 -0.44 2.54
CA ILE A 92 5.43 -0.70 1.81
C ILE A 92 4.91 0.63 1.26
N LYS A 93 4.52 0.63 -0.02
CA LYS A 93 3.86 1.75 -0.69
C LYS A 93 2.58 1.32 -1.37
N LEU A 94 1.49 2.03 -1.06
CA LEU A 94 0.12 1.75 -1.47
C LEU A 94 -0.51 3.00 -2.08
N ARG A 95 -1.53 2.83 -2.92
CA ARG A 95 -2.46 3.92 -3.27
C ARG A 95 -3.87 3.36 -3.38
N ILE A 96 -4.86 4.21 -3.18
CA ILE A 96 -6.23 3.91 -3.56
C ILE A 96 -6.37 4.31 -5.04
N ALA A 97 -6.87 3.41 -5.87
CA ALA A 97 -7.00 3.60 -7.31
C ALA A 97 -8.40 3.19 -7.76
N GLY A 98 -8.85 3.69 -8.91
CA GLY A 98 -10.26 3.62 -9.32
C GLY A 98 -11.00 4.92 -8.99
N GLY A 99 -12.28 5.02 -9.38
CA GLY A 99 -13.14 6.16 -9.00
C GLY A 99 -13.00 7.48 -9.78
N PHE A 100 -12.05 7.63 -10.72
CA PHE A 100 -11.95 8.86 -11.55
C PHE A 100 -12.22 8.58 -13.03
N GLY A 101 -13.40 9.01 -13.50
CA GLY A 101 -13.71 9.18 -14.92
C GLY A 101 -14.73 8.22 -15.53
N ASP A 102 -15.14 7.18 -14.82
CA ASP A 102 -16.24 6.31 -15.22
C ASP A 102 -16.97 5.84 -13.96
N GLU A 103 -18.29 6.05 -13.91
CA GLU A 103 -19.17 5.69 -12.79
C GLU A 103 -19.18 4.17 -12.47
N SER A 104 -18.43 3.35 -13.21
CA SER A 104 -18.32 1.89 -13.04
C SER A 104 -16.94 1.39 -12.58
N SER A 105 -15.95 2.26 -12.33
CA SER A 105 -14.61 1.79 -11.91
C SER A 105 -14.54 1.65 -10.39
N GLU A 106 -14.80 0.45 -9.90
CA GLU A 106 -14.66 0.09 -8.47
C GLU A 106 -13.28 0.48 -7.93
N GLU A 107 -13.26 1.04 -6.73
CA GLU A 107 -12.03 1.40 -6.03
C GLU A 107 -11.29 0.13 -5.60
N TYR A 108 -9.96 0.16 -5.69
CA TYR A 108 -9.09 -0.92 -5.23
C TYR A 108 -7.79 -0.39 -4.62
N ALA A 109 -7.20 -1.17 -3.73
CA ALA A 109 -5.88 -0.90 -3.17
C ALA A 109 -4.79 -1.36 -4.15
N TYR A 110 -3.98 -0.43 -4.64
CA TYR A 110 -2.86 -0.73 -5.53
C TYR A 110 -1.53 -0.74 -4.77
N ILE A 111 -0.92 -1.91 -4.70
CA ILE A 111 0.35 -2.16 -4.02
C ILE A 111 1.51 -1.86 -4.98
N GLN A 112 2.13 -0.70 -4.78
CA GLN A 112 3.18 -0.17 -5.66
C GLN A 112 4.57 -0.70 -5.32
N SER A 113 4.87 -0.92 -4.04
CA SER A 113 6.20 -1.37 -3.61
C SER A 113 6.13 -2.15 -2.31
N ILE A 114 6.89 -3.24 -2.25
CA ILE A 114 7.19 -4.01 -1.03
C ILE A 114 8.66 -4.41 -1.14
N HIS A 115 9.53 -3.89 -0.28
CA HIS A 115 10.93 -4.27 -0.28
C HIS A 115 11.57 -4.00 1.08
N GLU A 116 12.75 -4.56 1.32
CA GLU A 116 13.55 -4.18 2.48
C GLU A 116 13.98 -2.71 2.36
N SER A 117 13.81 -1.96 3.43
CA SER A 117 14.21 -0.57 3.55
C SER A 117 15.71 -0.51 3.86
N ILE A 118 16.43 0.29 3.08
CA ILE A 118 17.84 0.64 3.37
C ILE A 118 17.94 1.70 4.49
N HIS A 119 16.81 2.23 4.94
CA HIS A 119 16.72 3.19 6.03
C HIS A 119 16.03 2.51 7.22
N PRO A 120 16.66 2.43 8.41
CA PRO A 120 16.03 1.86 9.59
C PRO A 120 14.81 2.70 10.00
N ALA A 121 13.80 2.02 10.53
CA ALA A 121 12.52 2.58 10.97
C ALA A 121 12.65 3.62 12.10
#